data_AF-E9HIJ5-F1
#
_entry.id   AF-E9HIJ5-F1
#
_cell.length_a   1.000
_cell.length_b   1.000
_cell.length_c   1.000
_cell.angle_alpha   90.00
_cell.angle_beta   90.00
_cell.angle_gamma   90.00
#
_symmetry.space_group_name_H-M   'P 1'
#
loop_
_entity.id
_entity.type
_entity.pdbx_description
1 polymer ?
#
loop_
_entity_poly.entity_id
_entity_poly.type
_entity_poly.pdbx_seq_one_letter_code
_entity_poly.pdbx_strand_id
1 'polypeptide(L)'
;MRLENEIIRKREAETRRSETARSNDRYFQNCNLQNEKFGDWTSPRSAQLSHRQSKIRETEIDVETRRKKLKKLYQEDRLNEEQALKKIKQEEENQKWENMKDKVQHFRHSKSVKLNEFVENREHEQWKSTSASFRAFESELKKQQQQEMWTIQLQQREEEKLRLLEEKKREAVQMERLVQEERKREEIEQKMELQKKQQWRKDLDEQVELLGSKDFEANEKRREHDKLMAEAAALEAIKEEMQKKEEERAKRQQNGEFLTKQHLAKLRQRSKEVAADLEREMSFAEKLFPNESDSALEKEKTRQDIQRFLQLVENHRRIEKERLQQSEFLFQEEAKRMWEKRELEWEAERLARKKLIEEVIAIQEKQIDQKIIAARQERQQLLRDREELVHSLESYHNQAKKKEMENKAKQFQTKVDLQAQIDHKQQREEEFNNLERQKRKHQELMEAAHNEKHWNIAMDKLRL
;
A
#
# COMPACT_ATOMS: atom_id res chain seq x y z
N MET A 1 81.89 140.99 22.82
CA MET A 1 81.53 140.11 21.69
C MET A 1 82.51 140.07 20.51
N ARG A 2 83.43 141.02 20.22
CA ARG A 2 84.29 140.88 19.00
C ARG A 2 85.82 140.86 19.19
N LEU A 3 86.42 141.50 20.19
CA LEU A 3 87.89 141.47 20.35
C LEU A 3 88.42 140.24 21.10
N GLU A 4 87.68 139.70 22.06
CA GLU A 4 88.09 138.48 22.78
C GLU A 4 87.93 137.20 21.94
N ASN A 5 87.17 137.24 20.85
CA ASN A 5 87.18 136.18 19.83
C ASN A 5 88.52 136.07 19.07
N GLU A 6 89.31 137.13 18.90
CA GLU A 6 90.67 136.97 18.35
C GLU A 6 91.67 136.52 19.41
N ILE A 7 91.40 136.87 20.66
CA ILE A 7 92.15 136.39 21.83
C ILE A 7 91.87 134.90 22.06
N ILE A 8 90.65 134.43 21.82
CA ILE A 8 90.29 133.01 21.75
C ILE A 8 91.16 132.30 20.69
N ARG A 9 91.28 132.83 19.48
CA ARG A 9 92.12 132.21 18.42
C ARG A 9 93.62 132.23 18.72
N LYS A 10 94.17 133.32 19.29
CA LYS A 10 95.60 133.37 19.68
C LYS A 10 95.89 132.44 20.87
N ARG A 11 94.98 132.38 21.84
CA ARG A 11 95.09 131.46 22.98
C ARG A 11 94.94 130.01 22.56
N GLU A 12 94.06 129.70 21.60
CA GLU A 12 93.93 128.35 21.01
C GLU A 12 95.21 127.87 20.29
N ALA A 13 96.00 128.80 19.73
CA ALA A 13 97.30 128.47 19.14
C ALA A 13 98.42 128.33 20.20
N GLU A 14 98.35 129.09 21.30
CA GLU A 14 99.24 128.96 22.46
C GLU A 14 98.94 127.72 23.33
N THR A 15 97.68 127.30 23.41
CA THR A 15 97.29 126.05 24.06
C THR A 15 97.87 124.86 23.29
N ARG A 16 97.76 124.78 21.96
CA ARG A 16 98.34 123.65 21.19
C ARG A 16 99.85 123.53 21.30
N ARG A 17 100.59 124.66 21.34
CA ARG A 17 102.05 124.64 21.54
C ARG A 17 102.45 124.32 22.98
N SER A 18 101.66 124.76 23.95
CA SER A 18 101.89 124.41 25.37
C SER A 18 101.54 122.96 25.67
N GLU A 19 100.54 122.38 24.99
CA GLU A 19 100.13 120.99 25.15
C GLU A 19 101.20 120.00 24.68
N THR A 20 101.88 120.25 23.55
CA THR A 20 102.96 119.39 23.06
C THR A 20 104.24 119.49 23.90
N ALA A 21 104.60 120.69 24.38
CA ALA A 21 105.73 120.87 25.29
C ALA A 21 105.50 120.19 26.65
N ARG A 22 104.30 120.33 27.23
CA ARG A 22 103.97 119.67 28.51
C ARG A 22 103.92 118.15 28.41
N SER A 23 103.58 117.60 27.24
CA SER A 23 103.64 116.15 27.01
C SER A 23 105.08 115.61 27.04
N ASN A 24 106.06 116.36 26.53
CA ASN A 24 107.47 115.98 26.63
C ASN A 24 108.00 116.14 28.06
N ASP A 25 107.60 117.17 28.81
CA ASP A 25 107.97 117.32 30.22
C ASP A 25 107.49 116.16 31.09
N ARG A 26 106.27 115.65 30.81
CA ARG A 26 105.74 114.44 31.47
C ARG A 26 106.63 113.21 31.23
N TYR A 27 107.28 113.10 30.07
CA TYR A 27 108.17 111.97 29.77
C TYR A 27 109.45 112.02 30.62
N PHE A 28 110.08 113.19 30.73
CA PHE A 28 111.30 113.35 31.53
C PHE A 28 111.06 113.35 33.06
N GLN A 29 109.90 113.83 33.54
CA GLN A 29 109.54 113.73 34.97
C GLN A 29 109.40 112.28 35.45
N ASN A 30 108.90 111.38 34.60
CA ASN A 30 108.83 109.95 34.93
C ASN A 30 110.21 109.29 35.08
N CYS A 31 111.22 109.73 34.32
CA CYS A 31 112.60 109.28 34.53
C CYS A 31 113.17 109.79 35.86
N ASN A 32 112.83 111.02 36.28
CA ASN A 32 113.38 111.61 37.50
C ASN A 32 112.85 111.04 38.81
N LEU A 33 111.63 110.49 38.86
CA LEU A 33 111.10 109.96 40.13
C LEU A 33 111.39 108.47 40.36
N GLN A 34 111.88 107.73 39.35
CA GLN A 34 112.67 106.52 39.63
C GLN A 34 113.92 106.85 40.47
N ASN A 35 114.46 108.07 40.35
CA ASN A 35 115.58 108.56 41.16
C ASN A 35 115.15 109.02 42.57
N GLU A 36 113.98 109.65 42.77
CA GLU A 36 113.53 109.99 44.14
C GLU A 36 113.18 108.76 45.00
N LYS A 37 112.70 107.66 44.40
CA LYS A 37 112.54 106.39 45.12
C LYS A 37 113.83 105.90 45.81
N PHE A 38 115.00 106.35 45.36
CA PHE A 38 116.28 106.08 46.00
C PHE A 38 116.52 106.95 47.24
N GLY A 39 116.09 108.21 47.21
CA GLY A 39 116.21 109.15 48.34
C GLY A 39 115.33 108.76 49.54
N ASP A 40 114.17 108.17 49.28
CA ASP A 40 113.30 107.63 50.34
C ASP A 40 113.98 106.54 51.20
N TRP A 41 115.01 105.84 50.69
CA TRP A 41 115.67 104.75 51.40
C TRP A 41 116.65 105.20 52.49
N THR A 42 117.13 106.44 52.43
CA THR A 42 118.17 106.96 53.34
C THR A 42 117.62 107.93 54.41
N SER A 43 116.32 108.23 54.36
CA SER A 43 115.66 109.09 55.34
C SER A 43 115.53 108.42 56.71
N PRO A 44 115.69 109.17 57.83
CA PRO A 44 115.40 108.70 59.19
C PRO A 44 114.02 108.07 59.41
N ARG A 45 113.06 108.28 58.49
CA ARG A 45 111.77 107.57 58.45
C ARG A 45 111.91 106.05 58.25
N SER A 46 113.00 105.59 57.64
CA SER A 46 113.30 104.17 57.40
C SER A 46 113.61 103.40 58.69
N ALA A 47 114.21 104.06 59.69
CA ALA A 47 114.58 103.44 60.96
C ALA A 47 113.34 103.09 61.82
N GLN A 48 112.29 103.92 61.80
CA GLN A 48 111.03 103.61 62.49
C GLN A 48 110.21 102.53 61.76
N LEU A 49 110.29 102.45 60.44
CA LEU A 49 109.67 101.37 59.65
C LEU A 49 110.35 100.01 59.90
N SER A 50 111.67 100.00 60.09
CA SER A 50 112.45 98.83 60.46
C SER A 50 111.98 98.21 61.79
N HIS A 51 111.75 99.03 62.81
CA HIS A 51 111.30 98.51 64.12
C HIS A 51 109.88 97.92 64.06
N ARG A 52 108.99 98.47 63.22
CA ARG A 52 107.64 97.93 63.00
C ARG A 52 107.65 96.65 62.16
N GLN A 53 108.57 96.54 61.20
CA GLN A 53 108.79 95.31 60.42
C GLN A 53 109.36 94.17 61.26
N SER A 54 110.17 94.45 62.28
CA SER A 54 110.68 93.41 63.19
C SER A 54 109.56 92.67 63.93
N LYS A 55 108.55 93.40 64.46
CA LYS A 55 107.42 92.77 65.17
C LYS A 55 106.49 91.98 64.25
N ILE A 56 106.36 92.38 62.98
CA ILE A 56 105.57 91.63 61.98
C ILE A 56 106.29 90.32 61.61
N ARG A 57 107.62 90.34 61.46
CA ARG A 57 108.42 89.13 61.19
C ARG A 57 108.31 88.09 62.29
N GLU A 58 108.24 88.50 63.56
CA GLU A 58 108.01 87.57 64.68
C GLU A 58 106.65 86.86 64.57
N THR A 59 105.58 87.57 64.18
CA THR A 59 104.27 86.95 63.95
C THR A 59 104.22 86.07 62.69
N GLU A 60 104.99 86.40 61.65
CA GLU A 60 105.11 85.59 60.44
C GLU A 60 105.79 84.24 60.72
N ILE A 61 106.84 84.25 61.55
CA ILE A 61 107.54 83.02 61.99
C ILE A 61 106.57 82.09 62.72
N ASP A 62 105.71 82.61 63.59
CA ASP A 62 104.75 81.79 64.36
C ASP A 62 103.64 81.20 63.46
N VAL A 63 103.20 81.93 62.43
CA VAL A 63 102.25 81.41 61.43
C VAL A 63 102.91 80.36 60.54
N GLU A 64 104.19 80.53 60.18
CA GLU A 64 104.93 79.55 59.39
C GLU A 64 105.17 78.24 60.14
N THR A 65 105.46 78.28 61.45
CA THR A 65 105.56 77.04 62.26
C THR A 65 104.23 76.30 62.29
N ARG A 66 103.11 77.03 62.41
CA ARG A 66 101.76 76.45 62.36
C ARG A 66 101.44 75.85 60.98
N ARG A 67 101.79 76.52 59.88
CA ARG A 67 101.65 76.00 58.51
C ARG A 67 102.48 74.75 58.28
N LYS A 68 103.71 74.69 58.78
CA LYS A 68 104.57 73.49 58.71
C LYS A 68 103.97 72.31 59.50
N LYS A 69 103.37 72.55 60.68
CA LYS A 69 102.64 71.52 61.43
C LYS A 69 101.42 70.99 60.66
N LEU A 70 100.59 71.88 60.11
CA LEU A 70 99.44 71.49 59.29
C LEU A 70 99.83 70.68 58.06
N LYS A 71 100.91 71.07 57.37
CA LYS A 71 101.41 70.33 56.21
C LYS A 71 101.85 68.90 56.55
N LYS A 72 102.42 68.67 57.75
CA LYS A 72 102.76 67.32 58.22
C LYS A 72 101.52 66.49 58.48
N LEU A 73 100.51 67.03 59.17
CA LEU A 73 99.24 66.32 59.42
C LEU A 73 98.56 65.90 58.12
N TYR A 74 98.49 66.77 57.12
CA TYR A 74 97.91 66.38 55.81
C TYR A 74 98.73 65.33 55.06
N GLN A 75 100.05 65.30 55.24
CA GLN A 75 100.89 64.24 54.65
C GLN A 75 100.69 62.91 55.37
N GLU A 76 100.56 62.93 56.70
CA GLU A 76 100.23 61.76 57.51
C GLU A 76 98.84 61.21 57.15
N ASP A 77 97.82 62.07 57.04
CA ASP A 77 96.48 61.70 56.62
C ASP A 77 96.48 61.09 55.21
N ARG A 78 97.17 61.71 54.26
CA ARG A 78 97.29 61.18 52.90
C ARG A 78 97.97 59.80 52.87
N LEU A 79 99.03 59.61 53.66
CA LEU A 79 99.68 58.29 53.79
C LEU A 79 98.76 57.26 54.42
N ASN A 80 97.98 57.65 55.44
CA ASN A 80 97.01 56.78 56.10
C ASN A 80 95.90 56.35 55.12
N GLU A 81 95.38 57.27 54.29
CA GLU A 81 94.40 56.97 53.24
C GLU A 81 94.96 56.03 52.17
N GLU A 82 96.19 56.27 51.69
CA GLU A 82 96.84 55.40 50.71
C GLU A 82 97.08 53.98 51.26
N GLN A 83 97.39 53.86 52.56
CA GLN A 83 97.50 52.56 53.23
C GLN A 83 96.14 51.87 53.40
N ALA A 84 95.09 52.61 53.74
CA ALA A 84 93.73 52.07 53.86
C ALA A 84 93.24 51.51 52.52
N LEU A 85 93.45 52.23 51.42
CA LEU A 85 93.08 51.76 50.07
C LEU A 85 93.85 50.51 49.63
N LYS A 86 95.13 50.38 50.01
CA LYS A 86 95.92 49.17 49.74
C LYS A 86 95.38 47.96 50.52
N LYS A 87 94.99 48.13 51.79
CA LYS A 87 94.39 47.06 52.60
C LYS A 87 93.06 46.60 52.01
N ILE A 88 92.19 47.53 51.60
CA ILE A 88 90.90 47.20 50.98
C ILE A 88 91.10 46.38 49.70
N LYS A 89 92.04 46.76 48.81
CA LYS A 89 92.33 45.99 47.59
C LYS A 89 92.82 44.56 47.88
N GLN A 90 93.66 44.39 48.90
CA GLN A 90 94.13 43.06 49.31
C GLN A 90 93.00 42.22 49.92
N GLU A 91 92.12 42.83 50.71
CA GLU A 91 90.93 42.16 51.26
C GLU A 91 89.94 41.73 50.17
N GLU A 92 89.70 42.57 49.16
CA GLU A 92 88.84 42.22 48.02
C GLU A 92 89.39 41.06 47.18
N GLU A 93 90.71 41.02 46.96
CA GLU A 93 91.37 39.90 46.26
C GLU A 93 91.31 38.61 47.06
N ASN A 94 91.53 38.68 48.38
CA ASN A 94 91.40 37.53 49.28
C ASN A 94 89.97 37.00 49.33
N GLN A 95 88.96 37.87 49.43
CA GLN A 95 87.56 37.47 49.40
C GLN A 95 87.17 36.80 48.07
N LYS A 96 87.69 37.26 46.93
CA LYS A 96 87.46 36.60 45.63
C LYS A 96 88.04 35.19 45.60
N TRP A 97 89.24 34.99 46.15
CA TRP A 97 89.88 33.68 46.24
C TRP A 97 89.13 32.73 47.18
N GLU A 98 88.67 33.23 48.32
CA GLU A 98 87.91 32.47 49.31
C GLU A 98 86.54 32.05 48.75
N ASN A 99 85.81 32.97 48.12
CA ASN A 99 84.57 32.66 47.39
C ASN A 99 84.76 31.61 46.27
N MET A 100 85.91 31.61 45.60
CA MET A 100 86.22 30.61 44.58
C MET A 100 86.50 29.24 45.20
N LYS A 101 87.23 29.19 46.33
CA LYS A 101 87.43 27.97 47.11
C LYS A 101 86.10 27.38 47.58
N ASP A 102 85.21 28.20 48.14
CA ASP A 102 83.90 27.77 48.63
C ASP A 102 83.03 27.20 47.50
N LYS A 103 83.03 27.82 46.32
CA LYS A 103 82.34 27.28 45.14
C LYS A 103 82.89 25.92 44.73
N VAL A 104 84.21 25.75 44.69
CA VAL A 104 84.83 24.44 44.36
C VAL A 104 84.47 23.39 45.41
N GLN A 105 84.47 23.74 46.70
CA GLN A 105 84.06 22.82 47.76
C GLN A 105 82.58 22.43 47.63
N HIS A 106 81.68 23.38 47.34
CA HIS A 106 80.26 23.10 47.11
C HIS A 106 80.05 22.14 45.92
N PHE A 107 80.76 22.34 44.81
CA PHE A 107 80.68 21.41 43.67
C PHE A 107 81.22 20.02 44.00
N ARG A 108 82.32 19.92 44.77
CA ARG A 108 82.84 18.64 45.24
C ARG A 108 81.85 17.92 46.15
N HIS A 109 81.23 18.64 47.09
CA HIS A 109 80.21 18.10 47.97
C HIS A 109 78.97 17.62 47.18
N SER A 110 78.44 18.45 46.27
CA SER A 110 77.29 18.06 45.42
C SER A 110 77.58 16.84 44.55
N LYS A 111 78.79 16.75 43.98
CA LYS A 111 79.21 15.57 43.20
C LYS A 111 79.34 14.33 44.10
N SER A 112 79.84 14.48 45.32
CA SER A 112 79.92 13.40 46.29
C SER A 112 78.55 12.90 46.73
N VAL A 113 77.60 13.80 46.98
CA VAL A 113 76.22 13.45 47.35
C VAL A 113 75.54 12.64 46.24
N LYS A 114 75.61 13.10 44.99
CA LYS A 114 75.04 12.37 43.85
C LYS A 114 75.69 11.01 43.63
N LEU A 115 77.01 10.93 43.84
CA LEU A 115 77.72 9.65 43.73
C LEU A 115 77.26 8.69 44.84
N ASN A 116 77.11 9.18 46.07
CA ASN A 116 76.61 8.39 47.19
C ASN A 116 75.16 7.93 46.94
N GLU A 117 74.26 8.79 46.50
CA GLU A 117 72.87 8.41 46.14
C GLU A 117 72.85 7.33 45.05
N PHE A 118 73.74 7.42 44.06
CA PHE A 118 73.86 6.41 43.01
C PHE A 118 74.38 5.07 43.56
N VAL A 119 75.39 5.11 44.45
CA VAL A 119 75.91 3.91 45.12
C VAL A 119 74.85 3.28 46.00
N GLU A 120 74.15 4.06 46.83
CA GLU A 120 73.06 3.59 47.69
C GLU A 120 71.92 2.95 46.90
N ASN A 121 71.49 3.57 45.79
CA ASN A 121 70.46 2.98 44.93
C ASN A 121 70.91 1.66 44.31
N ARG A 122 72.18 1.59 43.87
CA ARG A 122 72.74 0.37 43.29
C ARG A 122 72.89 -0.73 44.34
N GLU A 123 73.32 -0.38 45.55
CA GLU A 123 73.37 -1.30 46.70
C GLU A 123 71.97 -1.80 47.06
N HIS A 124 70.95 -0.94 47.01
CA HIS A 124 69.56 -1.32 47.25
C HIS A 124 69.00 -2.26 46.18
N GLU A 125 69.29 -2.04 44.90
CA GLU A 125 68.94 -2.97 43.81
C GLU A 125 69.69 -4.31 43.94
N GLN A 126 70.97 -4.26 44.28
CA GLN A 126 71.76 -5.47 44.56
C GLN A 126 71.20 -6.22 45.76
N TRP A 127 70.81 -5.53 46.83
CA TRP A 127 70.15 -6.12 47.98
C TRP A 127 68.81 -6.76 47.61
N LYS A 128 67.96 -6.09 46.82
CA LYS A 128 66.71 -6.67 46.30
C LYS A 128 66.96 -7.95 45.50
N SER A 129 67.95 -7.95 44.61
CA SER A 129 68.26 -9.11 43.76
C SER A 129 68.93 -10.27 44.51
N THR A 130 69.74 -9.97 45.52
CA THR A 130 70.59 -10.95 46.22
C THR A 130 69.90 -11.52 47.46
N SER A 131 69.10 -10.71 48.16
CA SER A 131 68.34 -11.12 49.34
C SER A 131 67.37 -12.25 49.00
N ALA A 132 67.52 -13.39 49.68
CA ALA A 132 66.66 -14.54 49.48
C ALA A 132 65.23 -14.30 50.02
N SER A 133 65.10 -13.55 51.13
CA SER A 133 63.80 -13.23 51.73
C SER A 133 62.95 -12.31 50.85
N PHE A 134 63.59 -11.33 50.19
CA PHE A 134 62.89 -10.43 49.26
C PHE A 134 62.41 -11.18 48.00
N ARG A 135 63.22 -12.08 47.45
CA ARG A 135 62.82 -12.96 46.33
C ARG A 135 61.66 -13.88 46.69
N ALA A 136 61.65 -14.43 47.91
CA ALA A 136 60.54 -15.24 48.40
C ALA A 136 59.25 -14.42 48.49
N PHE A 137 59.32 -13.22 49.08
CA PHE A 137 58.19 -12.30 49.17
C PHE A 137 57.66 -11.86 47.79
N GLU A 138 58.53 -11.50 46.84
CA GLU A 138 58.10 -11.18 45.46
C GLU A 138 57.46 -12.37 44.76
N SER A 139 57.94 -13.59 44.99
CA SER A 139 57.35 -14.81 44.44
C SER A 139 55.97 -15.09 45.04
N GLU A 140 55.80 -14.89 46.35
CA GLU A 140 54.49 -14.98 47.02
C GLU A 140 53.52 -13.92 46.53
N LEU A 141 53.96 -12.66 46.39
CA LEU A 141 53.14 -11.59 45.82
C LEU A 141 52.71 -11.91 44.39
N LYS A 142 53.63 -12.41 43.54
CA LYS A 142 53.31 -12.84 42.18
C LYS A 142 52.31 -14.00 42.17
N LYS A 143 52.44 -14.97 43.09
CA LYS A 143 51.47 -16.07 43.24
C LYS A 143 50.10 -15.56 43.68
N GLN A 144 50.03 -14.63 44.63
CA GLN A 144 48.79 -14.00 45.06
C GLN A 144 48.14 -13.23 43.89
N GLN A 145 48.90 -12.42 43.17
CA GLN A 145 48.42 -11.72 41.97
C GLN A 145 47.92 -12.70 40.91
N GLN A 146 48.62 -13.82 40.68
CA GLN A 146 48.17 -14.85 39.74
C GLN A 146 46.88 -15.53 40.20
N GLN A 147 46.73 -15.79 41.51
CA GLN A 147 45.49 -16.31 42.08
C GLN A 147 44.34 -15.31 41.92
N GLU A 148 44.56 -14.03 42.21
CA GLU A 148 43.58 -12.95 42.01
C GLU A 148 43.15 -12.88 40.54
N MET A 149 44.11 -12.83 39.61
CA MET A 149 43.82 -12.82 38.17
C MET A 149 43.06 -14.07 37.71
N TRP A 150 43.36 -15.24 38.27
CA TRP A 150 42.63 -16.46 37.96
C TRP A 150 41.20 -16.45 38.53
N THR A 151 41.00 -15.91 39.75
CA THR A 151 39.66 -15.74 40.32
C THR A 151 38.81 -14.75 39.51
N ILE A 152 39.42 -13.65 39.06
CA ILE A 152 38.76 -12.69 38.15
C ILE A 152 38.39 -13.37 36.83
N GLN A 153 39.30 -14.17 36.24
CA GLN A 153 39.02 -14.90 35.01
C GLN A 153 37.89 -15.93 35.18
N LEU A 154 37.81 -16.59 36.33
CA LEU A 154 36.73 -17.53 36.64
C LEU A 154 35.39 -16.80 36.75
N GLN A 155 35.35 -15.67 37.46
CA GLN A 155 34.17 -14.81 37.58
C GLN A 155 33.72 -14.28 36.21
N GLN A 156 34.64 -13.80 35.37
CA GLN A 156 34.34 -13.36 34.01
C GLN A 156 33.72 -14.49 33.17
N ARG A 157 34.25 -15.71 33.24
CA ARG A 157 33.68 -16.88 32.55
C ARG A 157 32.29 -17.25 33.06
N GLU A 158 32.03 -17.09 34.36
CA GLU A 158 30.70 -17.33 34.94
C GLU A 158 29.69 -16.25 34.50
N GLU A 159 30.09 -14.98 34.50
CA GLU A 159 29.29 -13.87 33.98
C GLU A 159 28.98 -14.03 32.49
N GLU A 160 29.96 -14.42 31.67
CA GLU A 160 29.76 -14.71 30.25
C GLU A 160 28.76 -15.86 30.04
N LYS A 161 28.85 -16.93 30.83
CA LYS A 161 27.87 -18.03 30.78
C LYS A 161 26.46 -17.56 31.15
N LEU A 162 26.34 -16.72 32.18
CA LEU A 162 25.05 -16.16 32.59
C LEU A 162 24.47 -15.26 31.48
N ARG A 163 25.29 -14.40 30.86
CA ARG A 163 24.88 -13.58 29.71
C ARG A 163 24.42 -14.44 28.53
N LEU A 164 25.17 -15.47 28.17
CA LEU A 164 24.79 -16.39 27.09
C LEU A 164 23.48 -17.15 27.42
N LEU A 165 23.25 -17.52 28.67
CA LEU A 165 21.99 -18.14 29.09
C LEU A 165 20.83 -17.16 29.02
N GLU A 166 21.04 -15.90 29.40
CA GLU A 166 20.02 -14.85 29.27
C GLU A 166 19.72 -14.52 27.81
N GLU A 167 20.73 -14.45 26.95
CA GLU A 167 20.56 -14.27 25.51
C GLU A 167 19.78 -15.44 24.90
N LYS A 168 20.14 -16.69 25.21
CA LYS A 168 19.37 -17.87 24.78
C LYS A 168 17.92 -17.85 25.27
N LYS A 169 17.67 -17.38 26.50
CA LYS A 169 16.31 -17.22 27.01
C LYS A 169 15.55 -16.13 26.24
N ARG A 170 16.19 -15.00 25.92
CA ARG A 170 15.59 -13.93 25.12
C ARG A 170 15.28 -14.42 23.71
N GLU A 171 16.19 -15.14 23.08
CA GLU A 171 15.98 -15.78 21.78
C GLU A 171 14.84 -16.78 21.83
N ALA A 172 14.77 -17.66 22.84
CA ALA A 172 13.67 -18.60 23.01
C ALA A 172 12.32 -17.90 23.15
N VAL A 173 12.25 -16.84 23.96
CA VAL A 173 11.03 -16.02 24.11
C VAL A 173 10.65 -15.33 22.81
N GLN A 174 11.63 -14.84 22.03
CA GLN A 174 11.36 -14.25 20.71
C GLN A 174 10.83 -15.30 19.73
N MET A 175 11.43 -16.50 19.69
CA MET A 175 10.96 -17.61 18.86
C MET A 175 9.55 -18.05 19.24
N GLU A 176 9.25 -18.16 20.53
CA GLU A 176 7.90 -18.46 21.01
C GLU A 176 6.90 -17.38 20.60
N ARG A 177 7.26 -16.10 20.66
CA ARG A 177 6.41 -15.01 20.19
C ARG A 177 6.11 -15.12 18.70
N LEU A 178 7.13 -15.39 17.88
CA LEU A 178 6.95 -15.58 16.45
C LEU A 178 6.02 -16.76 16.15
N VAL A 179 6.18 -17.90 16.83
CA VAL A 179 5.28 -19.06 16.67
C VAL A 179 3.84 -18.71 17.08
N GLN A 180 3.66 -17.96 18.15
CA GLN A 180 2.33 -17.52 18.59
C GLN A 180 1.69 -16.51 17.62
N GLU A 181 2.49 -15.62 17.04
CA GLU A 181 2.03 -14.68 16.01
C GLU A 181 1.63 -15.41 14.72
N GLU A 182 2.43 -16.37 14.25
CA GLU A 182 2.09 -17.21 13.10
C GLU A 182 0.82 -18.02 13.35
N ARG A 183 0.67 -18.66 14.52
CA ARG A 183 -0.59 -19.35 14.89
C ARG A 183 -1.80 -18.42 14.86
N LYS A 184 -1.68 -17.20 15.39
CA LYS A 184 -2.76 -16.21 15.34
C LYS A 184 -3.10 -15.80 13.92
N ARG A 185 -2.09 -15.67 13.04
CA ARG A 185 -2.30 -15.39 11.61
C ARG A 185 -3.07 -16.53 10.94
N GLU A 186 -2.65 -17.77 11.17
CA GLU A 186 -3.35 -18.96 10.67
C GLU A 186 -4.80 -19.03 11.17
N GLU A 187 -5.05 -18.76 12.46
CA GLU A 187 -6.41 -18.75 13.01
C GLU A 187 -7.29 -17.65 12.39
N ILE A 188 -6.73 -16.46 12.16
CA ILE A 188 -7.44 -15.36 11.49
C ILE A 188 -7.75 -15.76 10.04
N GLU A 189 -6.77 -16.31 9.32
CA GLU A 189 -6.95 -16.74 7.94
C GLU A 189 -8.01 -17.83 7.83
N GLN A 190 -8.00 -18.83 8.73
CA GLN A 190 -9.03 -19.87 8.81
C GLN A 190 -10.43 -19.29 9.09
N LYS A 191 -10.54 -18.32 10.01
CA LYS A 191 -11.82 -17.64 10.27
C LYS A 191 -12.31 -16.88 9.05
N MET A 192 -11.42 -16.17 8.35
CA MET A 192 -11.76 -15.45 7.12
C MET A 192 -12.16 -16.40 5.99
N GLU A 193 -11.48 -17.54 5.84
CA GLU A 193 -11.87 -18.58 4.89
C GLU A 193 -13.24 -19.18 5.21
N LEU A 194 -13.51 -19.45 6.48
CA LEU A 194 -14.80 -19.98 6.91
C LEU A 194 -15.93 -18.99 6.63
N GLN A 195 -15.70 -17.70 6.90
CA GLN A 195 -16.66 -16.64 6.56
C GLN A 195 -16.88 -16.55 5.05
N LYS A 196 -15.82 -16.60 4.24
CA LYS A 196 -15.94 -16.63 2.77
C LYS A 196 -16.73 -17.85 2.30
N LYS A 197 -16.48 -19.04 2.85
CA LYS A 197 -17.24 -20.27 2.55
C LYS A 197 -18.71 -20.14 2.93
N GLN A 198 -19.01 -19.52 4.07
CA GLN A 198 -20.39 -19.27 4.50
C GLN A 198 -21.10 -18.26 3.59
N GLN A 199 -20.43 -17.17 3.20
CA GLN A 199 -20.97 -16.21 2.24
C GLN A 199 -21.24 -16.88 0.89
N TRP A 200 -20.26 -17.61 0.35
CA TRP A 200 -20.44 -18.39 -0.88
C TRP A 200 -21.59 -19.38 -0.81
N ARG A 201 -21.78 -20.05 0.34
CA ARG A 201 -22.92 -20.96 0.51
C ARG A 201 -24.25 -20.22 0.48
N LYS A 202 -24.34 -19.04 1.12
CA LYS A 202 -25.55 -18.21 1.07
C LYS A 202 -25.85 -17.73 -0.34
N ASP A 203 -24.84 -17.19 -1.04
CA ASP A 203 -25.00 -16.74 -2.42
C ASP A 203 -25.46 -17.89 -3.33
N LEU A 204 -24.95 -19.10 -3.10
CA LEU A 204 -25.36 -20.30 -3.85
C LEU A 204 -26.77 -20.76 -3.48
N ASP A 205 -27.13 -20.74 -2.19
CA ASP A 205 -28.49 -21.03 -1.73
C ASP A 205 -29.50 -20.03 -2.36
N GLU A 206 -29.18 -18.73 -2.40
CA GLU A 206 -29.99 -17.69 -3.06
C GLU A 206 -30.14 -17.93 -4.57
N GLN A 207 -29.08 -18.36 -5.25
CA GLN A 207 -29.13 -18.69 -6.68
C GLN A 207 -29.97 -19.93 -6.96
N VAL A 208 -29.92 -20.94 -6.08
CA VAL A 208 -30.77 -22.14 -6.17
C VAL A 208 -32.23 -21.79 -5.92
N GLU A 209 -32.52 -20.93 -4.93
CA GLU A 209 -33.88 -20.43 -4.69
C GLU A 209 -34.41 -19.66 -5.90
N LEU A 210 -33.60 -18.78 -6.51
CA LEU A 210 -33.97 -18.05 -7.72
C LEU A 210 -34.29 -18.99 -8.89
N LEU A 211 -33.47 -20.04 -9.10
CA LEU A 211 -33.76 -21.07 -10.09
C LEU A 211 -35.07 -21.80 -9.78
N GLY A 212 -35.30 -22.14 -8.51
CA GLY A 212 -36.53 -22.75 -8.04
C GLY A 212 -37.77 -21.89 -8.30
N SER A 213 -37.68 -20.57 -8.05
CA SER A 213 -38.76 -19.62 -8.36
C SER A 213 -39.04 -19.54 -9.86
N LYS A 214 -38.01 -19.46 -10.72
CA LYS A 214 -38.18 -19.47 -12.18
C LYS A 214 -38.81 -20.78 -12.68
N ASP A 215 -38.41 -21.92 -12.12
CA ASP A 215 -38.98 -23.23 -12.44
C ASP A 215 -40.45 -23.34 -11.99
N PHE A 216 -40.80 -22.75 -10.84
CA PHE A 216 -42.17 -22.67 -10.37
C PHE A 216 -43.02 -21.81 -11.31
N GLU A 217 -42.57 -20.61 -11.66
CA GLU A 217 -43.27 -19.72 -12.59
C GLU A 217 -43.45 -20.35 -13.98
N ALA A 218 -42.42 -21.01 -14.51
CA ALA A 218 -42.50 -21.72 -15.79
C ALA A 218 -43.52 -22.87 -15.75
N ASN A 219 -43.64 -23.55 -14.59
CA ASN A 219 -44.64 -24.60 -14.39
C ASN A 219 -46.05 -24.03 -14.25
N GLU A 220 -46.24 -22.89 -13.58
CA GLU A 220 -47.53 -22.20 -13.55
C GLU A 220 -47.97 -21.79 -14.95
N LYS A 221 -47.07 -21.21 -15.75
CA LYS A 221 -47.35 -20.87 -17.16
C LYS A 221 -47.66 -22.09 -18.02
N ARG A 222 -47.02 -23.23 -17.74
CA ARG A 222 -47.38 -24.51 -18.37
C ARG A 222 -48.79 -24.95 -17.99
N ARG A 223 -49.17 -24.85 -16.71
CA ARG A 223 -50.54 -25.20 -16.25
C ARG A 223 -51.58 -24.29 -16.88
N GLU A 224 -51.30 -22.99 -16.99
CA GLU A 224 -52.16 -22.03 -17.72
C GLU A 224 -52.33 -22.43 -19.18
N HIS A 225 -51.24 -22.76 -19.87
CA HIS A 225 -51.28 -23.27 -21.23
C HIS A 225 -52.13 -24.55 -21.35
N ASP A 226 -51.93 -25.53 -20.47
CA ASP A 226 -52.67 -26.80 -20.49
C ASP A 226 -54.18 -26.60 -20.23
N LYS A 227 -54.55 -25.63 -19.37
CA LYS A 227 -55.95 -25.21 -19.17
C LYS A 227 -56.53 -24.58 -20.43
N LEU A 228 -55.81 -23.68 -21.09
CA LEU A 228 -56.25 -23.06 -22.34
C LEU A 228 -56.42 -24.08 -23.48
N MET A 229 -55.53 -25.08 -23.54
CA MET A 229 -55.68 -26.20 -24.49
C MET A 229 -56.93 -27.03 -24.21
N ALA A 230 -57.28 -27.23 -22.94
CA ALA A 230 -58.52 -27.91 -22.56
C ALA A 230 -59.77 -27.06 -22.92
N GLU A 231 -59.71 -25.74 -22.74
CA GLU A 231 -60.78 -24.82 -23.18
C GLU A 231 -60.96 -24.84 -24.71
N ALA A 232 -59.86 -24.84 -25.47
CA ALA A 232 -59.90 -24.98 -26.94
C ALA A 232 -60.53 -26.31 -27.37
N ALA A 233 -60.15 -27.42 -26.72
CA ALA A 233 -60.74 -28.73 -26.99
C ALA A 233 -62.25 -28.78 -26.64
N ALA A 234 -62.66 -28.11 -25.57
CA ALA A 234 -64.08 -28.01 -25.21
C ALA A 234 -64.88 -27.19 -26.24
N LEU A 235 -64.32 -26.10 -26.79
CA LEU A 235 -64.96 -25.35 -27.88
C LEU A 235 -65.10 -26.19 -29.15
N GLU A 236 -64.09 -26.97 -29.51
CA GLU A 236 -64.18 -27.86 -30.66
C GLU A 236 -65.27 -28.93 -30.46
N ALA A 237 -65.38 -29.49 -29.25
CA ALA A 237 -66.47 -30.41 -28.92
C ALA A 237 -67.86 -29.76 -29.06
N ILE A 238 -68.01 -28.50 -28.65
CA ILE A 238 -69.26 -27.74 -28.83
C ILE A 238 -69.55 -27.54 -30.33
N LYS A 239 -68.54 -27.21 -31.15
CA LYS A 239 -68.70 -27.10 -32.61
C LYS A 239 -69.17 -28.42 -33.22
N GLU A 240 -68.55 -29.53 -32.86
CA GLU A 240 -68.95 -30.86 -33.34
C GLU A 240 -70.38 -31.20 -32.92
N GLU A 241 -70.78 -30.92 -31.68
CA GLU A 241 -72.15 -31.14 -31.23
C GLU A 241 -73.16 -30.31 -32.04
N MET A 242 -72.82 -29.06 -32.36
CA MET A 242 -73.64 -28.19 -33.18
C MET A 242 -73.80 -28.74 -34.60
N GLN A 243 -72.71 -29.18 -35.22
CA GLN A 243 -72.73 -29.83 -36.53
C GLN A 243 -73.59 -31.10 -36.52
N LYS A 244 -73.41 -31.99 -35.52
CA LYS A 244 -74.22 -33.20 -35.36
C LYS A 244 -75.70 -32.88 -35.23
N LYS A 245 -76.07 -31.88 -34.41
CA LYS A 245 -77.46 -31.43 -34.26
C LYS A 245 -78.03 -30.88 -35.57
N GLU A 246 -77.25 -30.19 -36.38
CA GLU A 246 -77.68 -29.71 -37.68
C GLU A 246 -77.87 -30.84 -38.69
N GLU A 247 -76.94 -31.79 -38.75
CA GLU A 247 -77.06 -32.98 -39.60
C GLU A 247 -78.28 -33.82 -39.23
N GLU A 248 -78.52 -34.03 -37.94
CA GLU A 248 -79.72 -34.73 -37.47
C GLU A 248 -81.00 -34.01 -37.89
N ARG A 249 -81.04 -32.68 -37.78
CA ARG A 249 -82.19 -31.89 -38.22
C ARG A 249 -82.40 -32.01 -39.73
N ALA A 250 -81.34 -31.91 -40.53
CA ALA A 250 -81.41 -32.08 -41.97
C ALA A 250 -81.95 -33.47 -42.34
N LYS A 251 -81.48 -34.53 -41.67
CA LYS A 251 -82.00 -35.90 -41.83
C LYS A 251 -83.48 -35.99 -41.45
N ARG A 252 -83.91 -35.36 -40.35
CA ARG A 252 -85.32 -35.34 -39.93
C ARG A 252 -86.21 -34.62 -40.94
N GLN A 253 -85.75 -33.48 -41.49
CA GLN A 253 -86.45 -32.74 -42.54
C GLN A 253 -86.62 -33.62 -43.79
N GLN A 254 -85.54 -34.24 -44.28
CA GLN A 254 -85.58 -35.14 -45.44
C GLN A 254 -86.52 -36.34 -45.21
N ASN A 255 -86.48 -36.96 -44.03
CA ASN A 255 -87.37 -38.07 -43.69
C ASN A 255 -88.84 -37.62 -43.63
N GLY A 256 -89.12 -36.43 -43.09
CA GLY A 256 -90.46 -35.84 -43.08
C GLY A 256 -91.01 -35.58 -44.48
N GLU A 257 -90.19 -35.02 -45.37
CA GLU A 257 -90.53 -34.83 -46.79
C GLU A 257 -90.78 -36.16 -47.51
N PHE A 258 -89.98 -37.19 -47.22
CA PHE A 258 -90.15 -38.51 -47.82
C PHE A 258 -91.47 -39.17 -47.38
N LEU A 259 -91.79 -39.13 -46.08
CA LEU A 259 -93.03 -39.69 -45.53
C LEU A 259 -94.29 -39.00 -46.07
N THR A 260 -94.25 -37.67 -46.19
CA THR A 260 -95.37 -36.90 -46.77
C THR A 260 -95.59 -37.24 -48.24
N LYS A 261 -94.52 -37.34 -49.04
CA LYS A 261 -94.58 -37.81 -50.44
C LYS A 261 -95.12 -39.25 -50.54
N GLN A 262 -94.69 -40.14 -49.64
CA GLN A 262 -95.16 -41.53 -49.61
C GLN A 262 -96.66 -41.61 -49.29
N HIS A 263 -97.13 -40.85 -48.30
CA HIS A 263 -98.55 -40.81 -47.94
C HIS A 263 -99.41 -40.29 -49.10
N LEU A 264 -98.97 -39.21 -49.77
CA LEU A 264 -99.65 -38.68 -50.95
C LEU A 264 -99.69 -39.70 -52.11
N ALA A 265 -98.58 -40.43 -52.33
CA ALA A 265 -98.53 -41.48 -53.35
C ALA A 265 -99.50 -42.63 -53.05
N LYS A 266 -99.65 -43.05 -51.79
CA LYS A 266 -100.63 -44.05 -51.37
C LYS A 266 -102.08 -43.58 -51.58
N LEU A 267 -102.38 -42.33 -51.23
CA LEU A 267 -103.71 -41.75 -51.49
C LEU A 267 -104.05 -41.73 -52.99
N ARG A 268 -103.08 -41.33 -53.83
CA ARG A 268 -103.24 -41.37 -55.29
C ARG A 268 -103.43 -42.78 -55.82
N GLN A 269 -102.66 -43.75 -55.32
CA GLN A 269 -102.82 -45.14 -55.71
C GLN A 269 -104.21 -45.66 -55.34
N ARG A 270 -104.68 -45.39 -54.12
CA ARG A 270 -106.00 -45.81 -53.67
C ARG A 270 -107.12 -45.20 -54.50
N SER A 271 -107.02 -43.90 -54.83
CA SER A 271 -107.97 -43.23 -55.71
C SER A 271 -107.98 -43.83 -57.13
N LYS A 272 -106.80 -44.22 -57.67
CA LYS A 272 -106.71 -44.94 -58.96
C LYS A 272 -107.31 -46.33 -58.91
N GLU A 273 -107.12 -47.07 -57.82
CA GLU A 273 -107.75 -48.38 -57.61
C GLU A 273 -109.28 -48.26 -57.63
N VAL A 274 -109.82 -47.32 -56.85
CA VAL A 274 -111.28 -47.05 -56.81
C VAL A 274 -111.80 -46.62 -58.19
N ALA A 275 -111.07 -45.76 -58.91
CA ALA A 275 -111.46 -45.36 -60.27
C ALA A 275 -111.46 -46.54 -61.25
N ALA A 276 -110.46 -47.43 -61.20
CA ALA A 276 -110.39 -48.61 -62.03
C ALA A 276 -111.48 -49.64 -61.69
N ASP A 277 -111.84 -49.78 -60.40
CA ASP A 277 -112.95 -50.63 -59.97
C ASP A 277 -114.28 -50.09 -60.52
N LEU A 278 -114.52 -48.78 -60.44
CA LEU A 278 -115.69 -48.13 -61.05
C LEU A 278 -115.72 -48.29 -62.59
N GLU A 279 -114.58 -48.21 -63.27
CA GLU A 279 -114.50 -48.47 -64.73
C GLU A 279 -114.84 -49.93 -65.07
N ARG A 280 -114.40 -50.90 -64.24
CA ARG A 280 -114.80 -52.29 -64.41
C ARG A 280 -116.29 -52.46 -64.19
N GLU A 281 -116.86 -51.87 -63.15
CA GLU A 281 -118.30 -51.89 -62.88
C GLU A 281 -119.11 -51.30 -64.05
N MET A 282 -118.65 -50.20 -64.66
CA MET A 282 -119.23 -49.65 -65.89
C MET A 282 -119.16 -50.67 -67.04
N SER A 283 -117.99 -51.28 -67.27
CA SER A 283 -117.82 -52.26 -68.35
C SER A 283 -118.66 -53.52 -68.15
N PHE A 284 -118.94 -53.92 -66.91
CA PHE A 284 -119.83 -55.03 -66.58
C PHE A 284 -121.29 -54.66 -66.83
N ALA A 285 -121.72 -53.46 -66.42
CA ALA A 285 -123.05 -52.95 -66.70
C ALA A 285 -123.31 -52.77 -68.20
N GLU A 286 -122.31 -52.35 -68.97
CA GLU A 286 -122.38 -52.27 -70.43
C GLU A 286 -122.50 -53.66 -71.09
N LYS A 287 -121.85 -54.69 -70.55
CA LYS A 287 -122.01 -56.07 -71.06
C LYS A 287 -123.35 -56.69 -70.69
N LEU A 288 -123.99 -56.22 -69.61
CA LEU A 288 -125.32 -56.64 -69.16
C LEU A 288 -126.46 -56.02 -69.99
N PHE A 289 -126.17 -55.14 -70.96
CA PHE A 289 -127.19 -54.69 -71.91
C PHE A 289 -127.81 -55.91 -72.63
N PRO A 290 -129.14 -56.06 -72.62
CA PRO A 290 -129.80 -57.29 -73.03
C PRO A 290 -129.67 -57.53 -74.52
N ASN A 291 -128.91 -58.57 -74.90
CA ASN A 291 -128.82 -59.06 -76.28
C ASN A 291 -129.83 -60.19 -76.57
N GLU A 292 -130.32 -60.94 -75.57
CA GLU A 292 -131.34 -62.00 -75.76
C GLU A 292 -132.32 -62.08 -74.57
N SER A 293 -133.60 -61.73 -74.80
CA SER A 293 -134.75 -61.96 -73.91
C SER A 293 -136.07 -61.80 -74.69
N ASP A 294 -137.12 -62.52 -74.30
CA ASP A 294 -138.31 -62.77 -75.13
C ASP A 294 -139.47 -61.76 -74.98
N SER A 295 -139.45 -60.85 -73.99
CA SER A 295 -140.51 -59.84 -73.80
C SER A 295 -140.02 -58.38 -73.95
N ALA A 296 -140.77 -57.54 -74.68
CA ALA A 296 -140.40 -56.15 -74.97
C ALA A 296 -140.48 -55.22 -73.75
N LEU A 297 -141.36 -55.51 -72.78
CA LEU A 297 -141.59 -54.70 -71.58
C LEU A 297 -140.47 -54.89 -70.53
N GLU A 298 -139.89 -56.09 -70.43
CA GLU A 298 -138.78 -56.36 -69.52
C GLU A 298 -137.46 -55.79 -70.04
N LYS A 299 -137.27 -55.73 -71.37
CA LYS A 299 -136.14 -55.04 -72.02
C LYS A 299 -136.07 -53.56 -71.65
N GLU A 300 -137.21 -52.88 -71.65
CA GLU A 300 -137.25 -51.44 -71.38
C GLU A 300 -136.97 -51.15 -69.89
N LYS A 301 -137.52 -51.97 -68.97
CA LYS A 301 -137.23 -51.85 -67.53
C LYS A 301 -135.75 -52.13 -67.22
N THR A 302 -135.19 -53.21 -67.75
CA THR A 302 -133.78 -53.56 -67.55
C THR A 302 -132.83 -52.52 -68.15
N ARG A 303 -133.15 -51.96 -69.32
CA ARG A 303 -132.40 -50.84 -69.90
C ARG A 303 -132.43 -49.60 -69.01
N GLN A 304 -133.59 -49.24 -68.47
CA GLN A 304 -133.73 -48.11 -67.56
C GLN A 304 -132.95 -48.33 -66.26
N ASP A 305 -132.95 -49.54 -65.72
CA ASP A 305 -132.21 -49.88 -64.50
C ASP A 305 -130.69 -49.90 -64.72
N ILE A 306 -130.21 -50.43 -65.87
CA ILE A 306 -128.78 -50.36 -66.26
C ILE A 306 -128.36 -48.91 -66.50
N GLN A 307 -129.19 -48.11 -67.16
CA GLN A 307 -128.90 -46.68 -67.40
C GLN A 307 -128.84 -45.89 -66.09
N ARG A 308 -129.73 -46.18 -65.13
CA ARG A 308 -129.67 -45.62 -63.77
C ARG A 308 -128.40 -46.04 -63.04
N PHE A 309 -128.00 -47.31 -63.16
CA PHE A 309 -126.77 -47.81 -62.57
C PHE A 309 -125.53 -47.13 -63.18
N LEU A 310 -125.44 -47.01 -64.50
CA LEU A 310 -124.36 -46.30 -65.18
C LEU A 310 -124.28 -44.82 -64.78
N GLN A 311 -125.43 -44.14 -64.66
CA GLN A 311 -125.47 -42.77 -64.13
C GLN A 311 -124.97 -42.68 -62.70
N LEU A 312 -125.31 -43.65 -61.84
CA LEU A 312 -124.85 -43.73 -60.46
C LEU A 312 -123.34 -43.97 -60.38
N VAL A 313 -122.80 -44.91 -61.16
CA VAL A 313 -121.36 -45.20 -61.22
C VAL A 313 -120.56 -44.01 -61.80
N GLU A 314 -121.07 -43.36 -62.84
CA GLU A 314 -120.47 -42.14 -63.39
C GLU A 314 -120.47 -40.98 -62.37
N ASN A 315 -121.54 -40.85 -61.57
CA ASN A 315 -121.59 -39.88 -60.47
C ASN A 315 -120.57 -40.22 -59.38
N HIS A 316 -120.43 -41.49 -58.99
CA HIS A 316 -119.39 -41.92 -58.04
C HIS A 316 -117.98 -41.66 -58.55
N ARG A 317 -117.74 -41.86 -59.86
CA ARG A 317 -116.46 -41.52 -60.51
C ARG A 317 -116.15 -40.04 -60.47
N ARG A 318 -117.16 -39.17 -60.68
CA ARG A 318 -117.01 -37.71 -60.56
C ARG A 318 -116.69 -37.30 -59.12
N ILE A 319 -117.41 -37.85 -58.15
CA ILE A 319 -117.16 -37.60 -56.72
C ILE A 319 -115.75 -38.05 -56.32
N GLU A 320 -115.25 -39.19 -56.83
CA GLU A 320 -113.90 -39.64 -56.50
C GLU A 320 -112.81 -38.75 -57.12
N LYS A 321 -113.04 -38.20 -58.33
CA LYS A 321 -112.17 -37.18 -58.93
C LYS A 321 -112.18 -35.88 -58.12
N GLU A 322 -113.35 -35.43 -57.69
CA GLU A 322 -113.50 -34.26 -56.83
C GLU A 322 -112.83 -34.50 -55.47
N ARG A 323 -112.94 -35.69 -54.87
CA ARG A 323 -112.22 -36.06 -53.65
C ARG A 323 -110.71 -36.08 -53.83
N LEU A 324 -110.19 -36.55 -54.97
CA LEU A 324 -108.77 -36.49 -55.29
C LEU A 324 -108.30 -35.03 -55.40
N GLN A 325 -109.04 -34.18 -56.11
CA GLN A 325 -108.75 -32.76 -56.25
C GLN A 325 -108.85 -32.02 -54.91
N GLN A 326 -109.88 -32.30 -54.12
CA GLN A 326 -110.06 -31.76 -52.78
C GLN A 326 -108.95 -32.23 -51.84
N SER A 327 -108.53 -33.48 -51.91
CA SER A 327 -107.38 -33.99 -51.15
C SER A 327 -106.11 -33.22 -51.53
N GLU A 328 -105.83 -33.08 -52.82
CA GLU A 328 -104.67 -32.30 -53.31
C GLU A 328 -104.74 -30.82 -52.92
N PHE A 329 -105.94 -30.23 -52.91
CA PHE A 329 -106.21 -28.84 -52.56
C PHE A 329 -106.12 -28.58 -51.04
N LEU A 330 -106.71 -29.46 -50.21
CA LEU A 330 -106.67 -29.38 -48.74
C LEU A 330 -105.24 -29.47 -48.21
N PHE A 331 -104.36 -30.21 -48.89
CA PHE A 331 -102.93 -30.23 -48.58
C PHE A 331 -102.19 -28.93 -48.96
N GLN A 332 -102.77 -28.03 -49.75
CA GLN A 332 -102.02 -26.97 -50.43
C GLN A 332 -102.28 -25.53 -49.97
N GLU A 333 -103.49 -25.10 -49.59
CA GLU A 333 -103.82 -23.70 -49.89
C GLU A 333 -103.70 -22.65 -48.77
N GLU A 334 -104.12 -22.91 -47.53
CA GLU A 334 -104.16 -21.83 -46.52
C GLU A 334 -103.33 -22.10 -45.28
N ALA A 335 -103.52 -23.26 -44.64
CA ALA A 335 -102.67 -23.69 -43.54
C ALA A 335 -101.22 -23.80 -44.01
N LYS A 336 -100.98 -24.45 -45.17
CA LYS A 336 -99.65 -24.61 -45.73
C LYS A 336 -98.97 -23.29 -46.05
N ARG A 337 -99.66 -22.32 -46.68
CA ARG A 337 -99.07 -21.00 -46.97
C ARG A 337 -98.71 -20.21 -45.70
N MET A 338 -99.54 -20.28 -44.67
CA MET A 338 -99.25 -19.65 -43.37
C MET A 338 -98.10 -20.35 -42.63
N TRP A 339 -98.04 -21.69 -42.72
CA TRP A 339 -96.94 -22.49 -42.18
C TRP A 339 -95.63 -22.24 -42.92
N GLU A 340 -95.63 -22.17 -44.25
CA GLU A 340 -94.43 -21.86 -45.06
C GLU A 340 -93.86 -20.48 -44.73
N LYS A 341 -94.72 -19.46 -44.55
CA LYS A 341 -94.26 -18.13 -44.11
C LYS A 341 -93.57 -18.19 -42.74
N ARG A 342 -94.16 -18.89 -41.78
CA ARG A 342 -93.56 -19.07 -40.44
C ARG A 342 -92.30 -19.90 -40.48
N GLU A 343 -92.24 -20.93 -41.31
CA GLU A 343 -91.05 -21.76 -41.46
C GLU A 343 -89.90 -20.92 -42.06
N LEU A 344 -90.18 -20.08 -43.06
CA LEU A 344 -89.18 -19.15 -43.60
C LEU A 344 -88.69 -18.15 -42.55
N GLU A 345 -89.58 -17.60 -41.72
CA GLU A 345 -89.21 -16.72 -40.60
C GLU A 345 -88.33 -17.45 -39.57
N TRP A 346 -88.71 -18.67 -39.19
CA TRP A 346 -87.93 -19.51 -38.28
C TRP A 346 -86.60 -19.96 -38.87
N GLU A 347 -86.52 -20.24 -40.16
CA GLU A 347 -85.27 -20.56 -40.84
C GLU A 347 -84.35 -19.35 -40.93
N ALA A 348 -84.89 -18.17 -41.23
CA ALA A 348 -84.13 -16.91 -41.21
C ALA A 348 -83.59 -16.61 -39.81
N GLU A 349 -84.42 -16.74 -38.78
CA GLU A 349 -84.00 -16.57 -37.39
C GLU A 349 -82.95 -17.62 -36.98
N ARG A 350 -83.15 -18.89 -37.36
CA ARG A 350 -82.21 -19.97 -37.11
C ARG A 350 -80.85 -19.68 -37.76
N LEU A 351 -80.83 -19.24 -39.02
CA LEU A 351 -79.60 -18.90 -39.72
C LEU A 351 -78.92 -17.69 -39.09
N ALA A 352 -79.67 -16.69 -38.64
CA ALA A 352 -79.11 -15.55 -37.90
C ALA A 352 -78.49 -15.99 -36.56
N ARG A 353 -79.19 -16.83 -35.79
CA ARG A 353 -78.67 -17.41 -34.54
C ARG A 353 -77.44 -18.28 -34.78
N LYS A 354 -77.43 -19.09 -35.84
CA LYS A 354 -76.27 -19.91 -36.24
C LYS A 354 -75.06 -19.02 -36.53
N LYS A 355 -75.22 -18.01 -37.40
CA LYS A 355 -74.15 -17.05 -37.73
C LYS A 355 -73.61 -16.36 -36.49
N LEU A 356 -74.50 -15.91 -35.59
CA LEU A 356 -74.09 -15.28 -34.35
C LEU A 356 -73.27 -16.24 -33.46
N ILE A 357 -73.69 -17.50 -33.35
CA ILE A 357 -72.94 -18.51 -32.59
C ILE A 357 -71.58 -18.78 -33.23
N GLU A 358 -71.52 -18.92 -34.56
CA GLU A 358 -70.26 -19.09 -35.30
C GLU A 358 -69.31 -17.91 -35.09
N GLU A 359 -69.81 -16.67 -35.11
CA GLU A 359 -69.03 -15.47 -34.81
C GLU A 359 -68.51 -15.46 -33.37
N VAL A 360 -69.36 -15.79 -32.39
CA VAL A 360 -68.96 -15.87 -30.98
C VAL A 360 -67.87 -16.93 -30.78
N ILE A 361 -68.03 -18.12 -31.38
CA ILE A 361 -67.02 -19.17 -31.28
C ILE A 361 -65.73 -18.72 -31.95
N ALA A 362 -65.78 -18.12 -33.16
CA ALA A 362 -64.57 -17.65 -33.84
C ALA A 362 -63.84 -16.54 -33.06
N ILE A 363 -64.56 -15.66 -32.36
CA ILE A 363 -63.96 -14.66 -31.48
C ILE A 363 -63.28 -15.36 -30.28
N GLN A 364 -63.97 -16.30 -29.65
CA GLN A 364 -63.45 -17.02 -28.49
C GLN A 364 -62.20 -17.84 -28.85
N GLU A 365 -62.19 -18.50 -30.01
CA GLU A 365 -61.01 -19.22 -30.53
C GLU A 365 -59.83 -18.29 -30.70
N LYS A 366 -60.01 -17.15 -31.36
CA LYS A 366 -58.95 -16.14 -31.51
C LYS A 366 -58.40 -15.67 -30.16
N GLN A 367 -59.27 -15.49 -29.17
CA GLN A 367 -58.84 -15.09 -27.83
C GLN A 367 -58.04 -16.20 -27.12
N ILE A 368 -58.49 -17.45 -27.22
CA ILE A 368 -57.78 -18.59 -26.63
C ILE A 368 -56.44 -18.80 -27.33
N ASP A 369 -56.39 -18.75 -28.66
CA ASP A 369 -55.15 -18.86 -29.44
C ASP A 369 -54.14 -17.77 -29.07
N GLN A 370 -54.60 -16.51 -28.93
CA GLN A 370 -53.74 -15.41 -28.48
C GLN A 370 -53.19 -15.66 -27.07
N LYS A 371 -54.02 -16.16 -26.15
CA LYS A 371 -53.59 -16.52 -24.79
C LYS A 371 -52.62 -17.70 -24.78
N ILE A 372 -52.83 -18.71 -25.61
CA ILE A 372 -51.92 -19.86 -25.77
C ILE A 372 -50.55 -19.39 -26.27
N ILE A 373 -50.53 -18.52 -27.29
CA ILE A 373 -49.29 -17.96 -27.84
C ILE A 373 -48.58 -17.13 -26.77
N ALA A 374 -49.29 -16.25 -26.05
CA ALA A 374 -48.71 -15.44 -24.98
C ALA A 374 -48.14 -16.30 -23.85
N ALA A 375 -48.90 -17.26 -23.32
CA ALA A 375 -48.45 -18.16 -22.26
C ALA A 375 -47.24 -18.99 -22.70
N ARG A 376 -47.20 -19.40 -23.98
CA ARG A 376 -46.05 -20.10 -24.56
C ARG A 376 -44.81 -19.21 -24.65
N GLN A 377 -44.97 -17.96 -25.08
CA GLN A 377 -43.87 -16.99 -25.17
C GLN A 377 -43.30 -16.64 -23.79
N GLU A 378 -44.17 -16.35 -22.81
CA GLU A 378 -43.77 -16.10 -21.42
C GLU A 378 -43.03 -17.31 -20.84
N ARG A 379 -43.55 -18.52 -21.03
CA ARG A 379 -42.85 -19.75 -20.62
C ARG A 379 -41.48 -19.89 -21.28
N GLN A 380 -41.36 -19.59 -22.58
CA GLN A 380 -40.08 -19.66 -23.28
C GLN A 380 -39.08 -18.62 -22.76
N GLN A 381 -39.54 -17.41 -22.41
CA GLN A 381 -38.69 -16.38 -21.79
C GLN A 381 -38.18 -16.85 -20.44
N LEU A 382 -39.05 -17.35 -19.56
CA LEU A 382 -38.65 -17.88 -18.25
C LEU A 382 -37.64 -19.04 -18.37
N LEU A 383 -37.82 -19.93 -19.35
CA LEU A 383 -36.87 -21.01 -19.62
C LEU A 383 -35.52 -20.48 -20.11
N ARG A 384 -35.51 -19.46 -20.99
CA ARG A 384 -34.26 -18.81 -21.43
C ARG A 384 -33.55 -18.13 -20.26
N ASP A 385 -34.27 -17.37 -19.45
CA ASP A 385 -33.71 -16.68 -18.28
C ASP A 385 -33.16 -17.67 -17.24
N ARG A 386 -33.74 -18.86 -17.15
CA ARG A 386 -33.22 -19.97 -16.36
C ARG A 386 -31.96 -20.55 -16.97
N GLU A 387 -31.95 -20.83 -18.27
CA GLU A 387 -30.79 -21.36 -18.99
C GLU A 387 -29.59 -20.40 -18.94
N GLU A 388 -29.83 -19.10 -19.10
CA GLU A 388 -28.81 -18.05 -18.95
C GLU A 388 -28.23 -18.02 -17.53
N LEU A 389 -29.09 -18.15 -16.51
CA LEU A 389 -28.65 -18.24 -15.13
C LEU A 389 -27.79 -19.50 -14.91
N VAL A 390 -28.25 -20.68 -15.33
CA VAL A 390 -27.47 -21.93 -15.25
C VAL A 390 -26.13 -21.79 -15.96
N HIS A 391 -26.12 -21.23 -17.18
CA HIS A 391 -24.89 -21.03 -17.95
C HIS A 391 -23.91 -20.08 -17.24
N SER A 392 -24.42 -19.00 -16.63
CA SER A 392 -23.59 -18.10 -15.83
C SER A 392 -22.95 -18.82 -14.64
N LEU A 393 -23.72 -19.65 -13.92
CA LEU A 393 -23.25 -20.45 -12.79
C LEU A 393 -22.19 -21.46 -13.21
N GLU A 394 -22.41 -22.16 -14.32
CA GLU A 394 -21.44 -23.11 -14.88
C GLU A 394 -20.15 -22.41 -15.31
N SER A 395 -20.25 -21.22 -15.92
CA SER A 395 -19.09 -20.41 -16.29
C SER A 395 -18.29 -19.98 -15.06
N TYR A 396 -18.95 -19.46 -14.03
CA TYR A 396 -18.30 -19.11 -12.77
C TYR A 396 -17.64 -20.32 -12.10
N HIS A 397 -18.33 -21.47 -12.06
CA HIS A 397 -17.78 -22.71 -11.51
C HIS A 397 -16.55 -23.18 -12.28
N ASN A 398 -16.58 -23.12 -13.60
CA ASN A 398 -15.46 -23.50 -14.45
C ASN A 398 -14.27 -22.54 -14.28
N GLN A 399 -14.52 -21.24 -14.14
CA GLN A 399 -13.48 -20.25 -13.84
C GLN A 399 -12.88 -20.48 -12.45
N ALA A 400 -13.70 -20.77 -11.45
CA ALA A 400 -13.25 -21.09 -10.09
C ALA A 400 -12.36 -22.35 -10.10
N LYS A 401 -12.79 -23.42 -10.77
CA LYS A 401 -11.99 -24.65 -10.96
C LYS A 401 -10.67 -24.38 -11.66
N LYS A 402 -10.65 -23.58 -12.73
CA LYS A 402 -9.40 -23.20 -13.43
C LYS A 402 -8.44 -22.47 -12.50
N LYS A 403 -8.91 -21.46 -11.75
CA LYS A 403 -8.10 -20.73 -10.77
C LYS A 403 -7.58 -21.65 -9.67
N GLU A 404 -8.39 -22.60 -9.20
CA GLU A 404 -7.96 -23.58 -8.21
C GLU A 404 -6.84 -24.48 -8.76
N MET A 405 -6.97 -24.96 -10.01
CA MET A 405 -5.94 -25.75 -10.67
C MET A 405 -4.66 -24.94 -10.92
N GLU A 406 -4.76 -23.68 -11.35
CA GLU A 406 -3.61 -22.78 -11.48
C GLU A 406 -2.92 -22.53 -10.14
N ASN A 407 -3.68 -22.31 -9.07
CA ASN A 407 -3.14 -22.13 -7.74
C ASN A 407 -2.45 -23.40 -7.23
N LYS A 408 -3.04 -24.59 -7.46
CA LYS A 408 -2.40 -25.88 -7.14
C LYS A 408 -1.11 -26.09 -7.95
N ALA A 409 -1.11 -25.72 -9.23
CA ALA A 409 0.08 -25.80 -10.09
C ALA A 409 1.18 -24.85 -9.60
N LYS A 410 0.83 -23.59 -9.26
CA LYS A 410 1.77 -22.63 -8.65
C LYS A 410 2.31 -23.15 -7.33
N GLN A 411 1.45 -23.64 -6.43
CA GLN A 411 1.85 -24.24 -5.16
C GLN A 411 2.82 -25.41 -5.37
N PHE A 412 2.52 -26.29 -6.34
CA PHE A 412 3.39 -27.40 -6.71
C PHE A 412 4.75 -26.91 -7.23
N GLN A 413 4.77 -25.91 -8.13
CA GLN A 413 6.01 -25.28 -8.60
C GLN A 413 6.84 -24.71 -7.46
N THR A 414 6.24 -23.90 -6.57
CA THR A 414 6.96 -23.39 -5.38
C THR A 414 7.49 -24.52 -4.49
N LYS A 415 6.77 -25.64 -4.33
CA LYS A 415 7.26 -26.79 -3.57
C LYS A 415 8.48 -27.43 -4.24
N VAL A 416 8.43 -27.61 -5.55
CA VAL A 416 9.56 -28.14 -6.34
C VAL A 416 10.76 -27.20 -6.26
N ASP A 417 10.55 -25.89 -6.41
CA ASP A 417 11.61 -24.89 -6.35
C ASP A 417 12.26 -24.84 -4.95
N LEU A 418 11.46 -24.91 -3.89
CA LEU A 418 11.95 -24.98 -2.51
C LEU A 418 12.74 -26.27 -2.26
N GLN A 419 12.24 -27.41 -2.75
CA GLN A 419 12.96 -28.68 -2.64
C GLN A 419 14.29 -28.62 -3.38
N ALA A 420 14.32 -28.07 -4.61
CA ALA A 420 15.55 -27.87 -5.36
C ALA A 420 16.55 -26.96 -4.63
N GLN A 421 16.08 -25.90 -3.95
CA GLN A 421 16.92 -25.05 -3.11
C GLN A 421 17.49 -25.79 -1.89
N ILE A 422 16.67 -26.63 -1.24
CA ILE A 422 17.12 -27.47 -0.12
C ILE A 422 18.16 -28.47 -0.60
N ASP A 423 17.89 -29.19 -1.70
CA ASP A 423 18.79 -30.19 -2.26
C ASP A 423 20.12 -29.54 -2.68
N HIS A 424 20.09 -28.38 -3.33
CA HIS A 424 21.30 -27.64 -3.69
C HIS A 424 22.08 -27.14 -2.47
N LYS A 425 21.40 -26.73 -1.38
CA LYS A 425 22.07 -26.38 -0.13
C LYS A 425 22.73 -27.62 0.51
N GLN A 426 22.04 -28.75 0.54
CA GLN A 426 22.58 -30.02 1.04
C GLN A 426 23.79 -30.47 0.21
N GLN A 427 23.73 -30.39 -1.12
CA GLN A 427 24.86 -30.69 -1.99
C GLN A 427 26.07 -29.80 -1.69
N ARG A 428 25.87 -28.47 -1.51
CA ARG A 428 26.96 -27.57 -1.11
C ARG A 428 27.54 -27.92 0.26
N GLU A 429 26.71 -28.30 1.22
CA GLU A 429 27.16 -28.75 2.54
C GLU A 429 27.95 -30.06 2.44
N GLU A 430 27.52 -31.01 1.62
CA GLU A 430 28.24 -32.26 1.35
C GLU A 430 29.57 -32.03 0.64
N GLU A 431 29.62 -31.16 -0.37
CA GLU A 431 30.85 -30.74 -1.06
C GLU A 431 31.83 -30.09 -0.08
N PHE A 432 31.35 -29.19 0.77
CA PHE A 432 32.16 -28.55 1.81
C PHE A 432 32.71 -29.57 2.80
N ASN A 433 31.87 -30.48 3.29
CA ASN A 433 32.27 -31.55 4.20
C ASN A 433 33.28 -32.52 3.55
N ASN A 434 33.13 -32.80 2.25
CA ASN A 434 34.06 -33.62 1.49
C ASN A 434 35.41 -32.93 1.28
N LEU A 435 35.42 -31.63 0.99
CA LEU A 435 36.63 -30.80 0.93
C LEU A 435 37.35 -30.75 2.28
N GLU A 436 36.62 -30.60 3.39
CA GLU A 436 37.21 -30.70 4.73
C GLU A 436 37.83 -32.08 4.98
N ARG A 437 37.12 -33.17 4.65
CA ARG A 437 37.65 -34.52 4.77
C ARG A 437 38.92 -34.72 3.93
N GLN A 438 38.96 -34.18 2.71
CA GLN A 438 40.16 -34.25 1.87
C GLN A 438 41.32 -33.45 2.47
N LYS A 439 41.06 -32.25 3.02
CA LYS A 439 42.09 -31.47 3.73
C LYS A 439 42.63 -32.22 4.95
N ARG A 440 41.76 -32.83 5.75
CA ARG A 440 42.17 -33.67 6.90
C ARG A 440 43.03 -34.85 6.46
N LYS A 441 42.59 -35.61 5.44
CA LYS A 441 43.38 -36.71 4.87
C LYS A 441 44.72 -36.24 4.30
N HIS A 442 44.77 -35.07 3.67
CA HIS A 442 46.03 -34.51 3.16
C HIS A 442 46.97 -34.10 4.29
N GLN A 443 46.45 -33.53 5.38
CA GLN A 443 47.22 -33.24 6.59
C GLN A 443 47.75 -34.53 7.22
N GLU A 444 46.92 -35.56 7.37
CA GLU A 444 47.32 -36.88 7.89
C GLU A 444 48.40 -37.54 7.01
N LEU A 445 48.29 -37.44 5.68
CA LEU A 445 49.31 -37.95 4.76
C LEU A 445 50.63 -37.17 4.84
N MET A 446 50.57 -35.85 5.01
CA MET A 446 51.75 -35.01 5.19
C MET A 446 52.44 -35.30 6.53
N GLU A 447 51.67 -35.52 7.59
CA GLU A 447 52.16 -35.96 8.90
C GLU A 447 52.74 -37.37 8.83
N ALA A 448 52.09 -38.30 8.14
CA ALA A 448 52.61 -39.65 7.91
C ALA A 448 53.93 -39.63 7.12
N ALA A 449 54.03 -38.85 6.04
CA ALA A 449 55.25 -38.70 5.26
C ALA A 449 56.36 -37.99 6.05
N HIS A 450 56.01 -37.05 6.92
CA HIS A 450 56.95 -36.42 7.85
C HIS A 450 57.46 -37.44 8.88
N ASN A 451 56.57 -38.25 9.45
CA ASN A 451 56.90 -39.31 10.39
C ASN A 451 57.73 -40.43 9.74
N GLU A 452 57.45 -40.81 8.50
CA GLU A 452 58.27 -41.77 7.73
C GLU A 452 59.67 -41.22 7.45
N LYS A 453 59.79 -39.95 7.06
CA LYS A 453 61.11 -39.30 6.93
C LYS A 453 61.87 -39.31 8.26
N HIS A 454 61.20 -39.00 9.37
CA HIS A 454 61.79 -39.06 10.70
C HIS A 454 62.18 -40.48 11.11
N TRP A 455 61.38 -41.49 10.79
CA TRP A 455 61.66 -42.90 11.05
C TRP A 455 62.83 -43.41 10.19
N ASN A 456 62.89 -43.04 8.91
CA ASN A 456 64.01 -43.38 8.02
C ASN A 456 65.32 -42.73 8.50
N ILE A 457 65.28 -41.47 8.94
CA ILE A 457 66.45 -40.79 9.55
C ILE A 457 66.87 -41.48 10.86
N ALA A 458 65.93 -41.98 11.66
CA ALA A 458 66.21 -42.73 12.88
C ALA A 458 66.79 -44.13 12.60
N MET A 459 66.32 -44.81 11.54
CA MET A 459 66.85 -46.11 11.10
C MET A 459 68.23 -46.01 10.45
N ASP A 460 68.50 -44.94 9.71
CA ASP A 460 69.84 -44.68 9.16
C ASP A 460 70.87 -44.39 10.28
N LYS A 461 70.44 -43.84 11.41
CA LYS A 461 71.28 -43.69 12.61
C LYS A 461 71.51 -44.99 13.40
N LEU A 462 70.73 -46.03 13.16
CA LEU A 462 70.89 -47.37 13.76
C LEU A 462 71.73 -48.32 12.88
N ARG A 463 72.06 -47.93 11.65
CA ARG A 463 72.90 -48.68 10.71
C ARG A 463 74.36 -48.19 10.63
N LEU A 464 74.70 -47.17 11.40
CA LEU A 464 76.07 -46.70 11.70
C LEU A 464 76.43 -47.13 13.12
#